data_AF-A0A3R7VVR3-F1
#
_entry.id   AF-A0A3R7VVR3-F1
#
_cell.length_a   1.000
_cell.length_b   1.000
_cell.length_c   1.000
_cell.angle_alpha   90.00
_cell.angle_beta   90.00
_cell.angle_gamma   90.00
#
_symmetry.space_group_name_H-M   'P 1'
#
loop_
_entity.id
_entity.type
_entity.pdbx_description
1 polymer ?
#
loop_
_entity_poly.entity_id
_entity_poly.type
_entity_poly.pdbx_seq_one_letter_code
_entity_poly.pdbx_strand_id
1 'polypeptide(L)'
;MSLPGKTPEPDTRGDPLTRFDQDATQEAGSGSKPYTRSDHNTRHATPGAADPRYIPVSTLVRVSVCPVRVYLERNEAVAEPFEYTISKQIGYHLDGCSQFCDDPEGFSDFGLENEAIWEEIRLVRPDIPAMMRVYLDECITAWEGGDASLDVPVAVDIAVANKKYGISGRIDWVFDRDPVIGILRATRAPTYGVWRQDRIRAAAYLLAAEEMQEIQALASPAEPVSAGFLKPQPRQSGVRIVYIPSGVVRTVTPTATDRRVLLDALKKAAAIYRGETPRKPPDAPCERCPKHENCIARTRRDPPSLFDRFFKKT
;
A
#
# COMPACT_ATOMS: atom_id res chain seq x y z
N MET A 1 -52.68 17.52 -28.19
CA MET A 1 -51.90 16.30 -27.94
C MET A 1 -50.44 16.62 -28.23
N SER A 2 -49.68 17.00 -27.21
CA SER A 2 -48.27 17.39 -27.31
C SER A 2 -47.44 16.40 -26.51
N LEU A 3 -46.44 15.80 -27.15
CA LEU A 3 -45.47 14.89 -26.54
C LEU A 3 -44.37 15.71 -25.84
N PRO A 4 -43.87 15.30 -24.66
CA PRO A 4 -42.80 15.99 -23.96
C PRO A 4 -41.42 15.63 -24.51
N GLY A 5 -40.53 16.62 -24.49
CA GLY A 5 -39.18 16.59 -25.05
C GLY A 5 -38.19 15.72 -24.26
N LYS A 6 -37.21 15.19 -24.99
CA LYS A 6 -36.00 14.52 -24.47
C LYS A 6 -35.07 15.55 -23.84
N THR A 7 -34.70 15.33 -22.58
CA THR A 7 -33.52 15.92 -21.95
C THR A 7 -32.25 15.16 -22.33
N PRO A 8 -31.08 15.82 -22.46
CA PRO A 8 -29.83 15.16 -22.77
C PRO A 8 -29.22 14.49 -21.52
N GLU A 9 -28.66 13.29 -21.70
CA GLU A 9 -27.87 12.56 -20.71
C GLU A 9 -26.55 13.29 -20.40
N PRO A 10 -26.09 13.34 -19.14
CA PRO A 10 -24.75 13.79 -18.80
C PRO A 10 -23.72 12.68 -19.04
N ASP A 11 -22.66 13.04 -19.77
CA ASP A 11 -21.46 12.25 -20.05
C ASP A 11 -20.74 11.85 -18.74
N THR A 12 -20.78 10.56 -18.42
CA THR A 12 -20.08 9.97 -17.25
C THR A 12 -18.76 9.35 -17.68
N ARG A 13 -17.78 10.20 -18.01
CA ARG A 13 -16.35 9.83 -18.07
C ARG A 13 -15.56 10.63 -17.05
N GLY A 14 -15.71 10.26 -15.79
CA GLY A 14 -14.86 10.70 -14.68
C GLY A 14 -14.27 9.49 -13.98
N ASP A 15 -13.00 9.20 -14.25
CA ASP A 15 -12.21 8.13 -13.63
C ASP A 15 -11.81 8.54 -12.20
N PRO A 16 -12.18 7.80 -11.13
CA PRO A 16 -11.97 8.24 -9.75
C PRO A 16 -10.58 7.81 -9.23
N LEU A 17 -9.51 8.36 -9.80
CA LEU A 17 -8.15 8.29 -9.26
C LEU A 17 -7.78 9.57 -8.51
N THR A 18 -8.67 10.07 -7.65
CA THR A 18 -8.63 11.50 -7.30
C THR A 18 -9.31 11.85 -5.96
N ARG A 19 -8.68 11.56 -4.81
CA ARG A 19 -8.89 12.38 -3.59
C ARG A 19 -7.63 12.37 -2.72
N PHE A 20 -6.81 13.39 -2.93
CA PHE A 20 -5.79 13.89 -2.03
C PHE A 20 -5.91 15.40 -2.18
N ASP A 21 -6.73 16.04 -1.35
CA ASP A 21 -6.81 17.49 -1.29
C ASP A 21 -5.71 18.01 -0.38
N GLN A 22 -5.03 19.01 -0.91
CA GLN A 22 -4.06 19.86 -0.24
C GLN A 22 -4.84 21.05 0.32
N ASP A 23 -4.60 21.43 1.57
CA ASP A 23 -4.66 22.84 1.95
C ASP A 23 -3.85 23.09 3.23
N ALA A 24 -3.22 24.27 3.27
CA ALA A 24 -2.51 24.95 4.35
C ALA A 24 -0.98 25.05 4.19
N THR A 25 -0.52 26.07 3.45
CA THR A 25 0.34 27.13 4.02
C THR A 25 0.59 28.27 3.02
N GLN A 26 0.14 29.47 3.38
CA GLN A 26 0.68 30.73 2.88
C GLN A 26 0.73 31.70 4.07
N GLU A 27 1.93 31.99 4.57
CA GLU A 27 2.31 33.34 4.99
C GLU A 27 3.80 33.55 4.70
N ALA A 28 4.06 34.66 4.01
CA ALA A 28 5.36 35.09 3.55
C ALA A 28 6.03 35.99 4.59
N GLY A 29 7.35 35.85 4.74
CA GLY A 29 8.20 36.77 5.49
C GLY A 29 9.53 36.96 4.77
N SER A 30 9.71 38.15 4.23
CA SER A 30 10.78 38.63 3.34
C SER A 30 12.17 38.73 3.99
N GLY A 31 13.22 38.42 3.23
CA GLY A 31 14.61 38.74 3.59
C GLY A 31 15.59 38.57 2.43
N SER A 32 15.82 39.65 1.68
CA SER A 32 16.74 39.76 0.54
C SER A 32 18.22 39.86 0.93
N LYS A 33 19.13 39.24 0.14
CA LYS A 33 20.48 39.67 -0.35
C LYS A 33 21.45 38.47 -0.55
N PRO A 34 22.60 38.60 -1.25
CA PRO A 34 22.75 38.69 -2.70
C PRO A 34 23.62 37.55 -3.28
N TYR A 35 23.65 37.49 -4.61
CA TYR A 35 24.37 36.55 -5.46
C TYR A 35 25.90 36.62 -5.32
N THR A 36 26.57 35.49 -5.09
CA THR A 36 27.96 35.27 -5.50
C THR A 36 28.13 33.90 -6.13
N ARG A 37 28.54 33.92 -7.40
CA ARG A 37 28.92 32.81 -8.25
C ARG A 37 30.31 32.31 -7.84
N SER A 38 30.43 31.05 -7.44
CA SER A 38 31.71 30.36 -7.37
C SER A 38 31.54 28.92 -7.86
N ASP A 39 32.16 28.67 -8.99
CA ASP A 39 32.36 27.37 -9.60
C ASP A 39 33.11 26.43 -8.64
N HIS A 40 32.47 25.35 -8.18
CA HIS A 40 33.19 24.11 -7.85
C HIS A 40 32.31 22.89 -8.12
N ASN A 41 32.63 22.28 -9.25
CA ASN A 41 32.22 20.97 -9.70
C ASN A 41 32.88 19.90 -8.81
N THR A 42 32.20 19.47 -7.75
CA THR A 42 32.57 18.26 -7.01
C THR A 42 31.34 17.39 -6.86
N ARG A 43 31.24 16.38 -7.74
CA ARG A 43 30.25 15.30 -7.62
C ARG A 43 30.56 14.49 -6.37
N HIS A 44 30.01 14.89 -5.23
CA HIS A 44 29.90 13.99 -4.09
C HIS A 44 28.83 12.95 -4.44
N ALA A 45 29.28 11.78 -4.87
CA ALA A 45 28.45 10.58 -4.86
C ALA A 45 28.04 10.35 -3.40
N THR A 46 26.77 10.56 -3.10
CA THR A 46 26.17 10.19 -1.82
C THR A 46 26.33 8.68 -1.65
N PRO A 47 26.73 8.17 -0.47
CA PRO A 47 26.89 6.74 -0.23
C PRO A 47 25.60 6.00 -0.63
N GLY A 48 25.74 4.99 -1.49
CA GLY A 48 24.61 4.20 -1.96
C GLY A 48 23.88 3.58 -0.77
N ALA A 49 22.54 3.72 -0.75
CA ALA A 49 21.70 2.99 0.17
C ALA A 49 22.12 1.51 0.15
N ALA A 50 22.49 0.96 1.31
CA ALA A 50 22.89 -0.43 1.43
C ALA A 50 21.81 -1.34 0.82
N ASP A 51 22.22 -2.34 0.04
CA ASP A 51 21.30 -3.31 -0.56
C ASP A 51 20.49 -3.97 0.57
N PRO A 52 19.17 -3.77 0.65
CA PRO A 52 18.40 -4.28 1.76
C PRO A 52 18.35 -5.80 1.64
N ARG A 53 18.68 -6.48 2.74
CA ARG A 53 18.61 -7.96 2.83
C ARG A 53 17.24 -8.50 2.42
N TYR A 54 16.18 -7.72 2.63
CA TYR A 54 14.82 -8.02 2.21
C TYR A 54 14.15 -6.78 1.62
N ILE A 55 13.41 -6.97 0.53
CA ILE A 55 12.63 -5.93 -0.13
C ILE A 55 11.20 -5.94 0.46
N PRO A 56 10.72 -4.83 1.04
CA PRO A 56 9.38 -4.77 1.62
C PRO A 56 8.28 -4.98 0.58
N VAL A 57 7.20 -5.68 0.95
CA VAL A 57 5.99 -5.86 0.11
C VAL A 57 5.45 -4.51 -0.38
N SER A 58 5.44 -3.48 0.46
CA SER A 58 5.03 -2.12 0.08
C SER A 58 5.88 -1.53 -1.04
N THR A 59 7.19 -1.83 -1.05
CA THR A 59 8.11 -1.44 -2.13
C THR A 59 7.77 -2.17 -3.42
N LEU A 60 7.52 -3.49 -3.37
CA LEU A 60 7.17 -4.28 -4.55
C LEU A 60 5.89 -3.77 -5.21
N VAL A 61 4.86 -3.45 -4.42
CA VAL A 61 3.62 -2.86 -4.93
C VAL A 61 3.90 -1.50 -5.60
N ARG A 62 4.68 -0.62 -4.97
CA ARG A 62 5.04 0.69 -5.56
C ARG A 62 5.86 0.54 -6.85
N VAL A 63 6.82 -0.39 -6.89
CA VAL A 63 7.65 -0.68 -8.07
C VAL A 63 6.79 -1.21 -9.22
N SER A 64 5.76 -2.01 -8.91
CA SER A 64 4.83 -2.52 -9.94
C SER A 64 4.03 -1.42 -10.63
N VAL A 65 3.84 -0.27 -9.97
CA VAL A 65 3.14 0.91 -10.52
C VAL A 65 4.12 1.84 -11.24
N CYS A 66 5.18 2.26 -10.55
CA CYS A 66 6.17 3.17 -11.11
C CYS A 66 7.55 2.96 -10.47
N PRO A 67 8.46 2.20 -11.10
CA PRO A 67 9.81 1.97 -10.58
C PRO A 67 10.63 3.27 -10.50
N VAL A 68 10.38 4.23 -11.40
CA VAL A 68 11.07 5.53 -11.38
C VAL A 68 10.75 6.31 -10.12
N ARG A 69 9.49 6.29 -9.67
CA ARG A 69 9.09 6.95 -8.42
C ARG A 69 9.82 6.35 -7.22
N VAL A 70 9.86 5.01 -7.14
CA VAL A 70 10.60 4.31 -6.07
C VAL A 70 12.08 4.65 -6.11
N TYR A 71 12.69 4.70 -7.29
CA TYR A 71 14.07 5.15 -7.43
C TYR A 71 14.26 6.57 -6.89
N LEU A 72 13.38 7.52 -7.23
CA LEU A 72 13.52 8.92 -6.76
C LEU A 72 13.32 9.04 -5.25
N GLU A 73 12.44 8.24 -4.66
CA GLU A 73 12.09 8.27 -3.23
C GLU A 73 13.00 7.37 -2.37
N ARG A 74 13.99 6.66 -2.94
CA ARG A 74 14.75 5.60 -2.23
C ARG A 74 15.58 6.08 -1.04
N ASN A 75 15.86 7.38 -0.96
CA ASN A 75 16.61 8.00 0.13
C ASN A 75 15.72 8.89 1.02
N GLU A 76 14.40 8.88 0.79
CA GLU A 76 13.44 9.69 1.53
C GLU A 76 12.76 8.81 2.58
N ALA A 77 12.54 9.37 3.77
CA ALA A 77 11.70 8.72 4.77
C ALA A 77 10.26 8.68 4.24
N VAL A 78 9.69 7.48 4.14
CA VAL A 78 8.27 7.31 3.78
C VAL A 78 7.48 7.36 5.07
N ALA A 79 6.82 8.49 5.31
CA ALA A 79 5.85 8.61 6.40
C ALA A 79 4.61 7.77 6.10
N GLU A 80 4.04 7.17 7.14
CA GLU A 80 2.76 6.46 7.04
C GLU A 80 1.62 7.47 6.80
N PRO A 81 0.72 7.23 5.83
CA PRO A 81 -0.44 8.09 5.62
C PRO A 81 -1.41 8.03 6.80
N PHE A 82 -2.04 9.16 7.09
CA PHE A 82 -2.93 9.32 8.24
C PHE A 82 -4.16 8.43 8.13
N GLU A 83 -4.67 8.28 6.91
CA GLU A 83 -5.77 7.40 6.55
C GLU A 83 -5.46 5.94 6.90
N TYR A 84 -4.21 5.51 6.72
CA TYR A 84 -3.80 4.16 7.06
C TYR A 84 -3.73 3.97 8.57
N THR A 85 -3.18 4.91 9.32
CA THR A 85 -3.21 4.86 10.79
C THR A 85 -4.64 4.79 11.33
N ILE A 86 -5.53 5.66 10.83
CA ILE A 86 -6.95 5.65 11.23
C ILE A 86 -7.61 4.32 10.88
N SER A 87 -7.48 3.88 9.62
CA SER A 87 -8.10 2.64 9.17
C SER A 87 -7.61 1.45 9.99
N LYS A 88 -6.31 1.42 10.30
CA LYS A 88 -5.68 0.38 11.11
C LYS A 88 -6.21 0.36 12.53
N GLN A 89 -6.38 1.53 13.16
CA GLN A 89 -6.95 1.59 14.50
C GLN A 89 -8.42 1.13 14.51
N ILE A 90 -9.24 1.59 13.56
CA ILE A 90 -10.60 1.07 13.38
C ILE A 90 -10.55 -0.46 13.27
N GLY A 91 -9.66 -0.97 12.44
CA GLY A 91 -9.46 -2.40 12.24
C GLY A 91 -9.16 -3.22 13.50
N TYR A 92 -8.56 -2.62 14.54
CA TYR A 92 -8.35 -3.26 15.83
C TYR A 92 -9.58 -3.25 16.73
N HIS A 93 -10.59 -2.43 16.43
CA HIS A 93 -11.83 -2.35 17.19
C HIS A 93 -12.99 -3.09 16.51
N LEU A 94 -12.82 -3.58 15.28
CA LEU A 94 -13.84 -4.36 14.58
C LEU A 94 -14.09 -5.72 15.24
N ASP A 95 -15.37 -6.05 15.42
CA ASP A 95 -15.92 -7.35 15.86
C ASP A 95 -15.23 -8.00 17.09
N GLY A 96 -14.81 -7.19 18.08
CA GLY A 96 -14.39 -7.72 19.39
C GLY A 96 -12.91 -8.07 19.51
N CYS A 97 -12.04 -7.52 18.66
CA CYS A 97 -10.60 -7.44 18.97
C CYS A 97 -10.30 -6.63 20.26
N SER A 98 -11.31 -6.04 20.90
CA SER A 98 -11.29 -5.54 22.28
C SER A 98 -11.13 -6.64 23.33
N GLN A 99 -10.95 -7.92 22.99
CA GLN A 99 -10.63 -9.00 23.94
C GLN A 99 -9.34 -8.82 24.79
N PHE A 100 -8.67 -7.67 24.70
CA PHE A 100 -7.63 -7.26 25.65
C PHE A 100 -8.15 -6.48 26.87
N CYS A 101 -9.45 -6.18 26.95
CA CYS A 101 -10.10 -5.78 28.20
C CYS A 101 -10.94 -6.93 28.76
N ASP A 102 -10.32 -7.74 29.62
CA ASP A 102 -11.02 -8.56 30.61
C ASP A 102 -11.70 -7.62 31.61
N ASP A 103 -12.86 -7.06 31.26
CA ASP A 103 -13.72 -6.37 32.22
C ASP A 103 -14.80 -7.37 32.71
N PRO A 104 -14.70 -7.86 33.95
CA PRO A 104 -15.60 -8.90 34.49
C PRO A 104 -16.98 -8.36 34.87
N GLU A 105 -17.22 -7.05 34.77
CA GLU A 105 -18.52 -6.43 35.03
C GLU A 105 -19.22 -6.18 33.70
N GLY A 106 -20.18 -7.06 33.35
CA GLY A 106 -20.91 -7.06 32.08
C GLY A 106 -21.65 -5.77 31.75
N PHE A 107 -20.92 -4.77 31.25
CA PHE A 107 -21.45 -3.59 30.58
C PHE A 107 -21.32 -3.82 29.07
N SER A 108 -22.17 -4.70 28.55
CA SER A 108 -22.23 -5.01 27.12
C SER A 108 -22.96 -3.89 26.37
N ASP A 109 -22.30 -2.75 26.21
CA ASP A 109 -22.68 -1.68 25.26
C ASP A 109 -21.43 -0.93 24.74
N PHE A 110 -20.32 -1.66 24.54
CA PHE A 110 -19.15 -1.11 23.84
C PHE A 110 -19.40 -1.18 22.34
N GLY A 111 -20.26 -0.27 21.85
CA GLY A 111 -20.19 0.14 20.44
C GLY A 111 -18.79 0.68 20.12
N LEU A 112 -18.46 0.86 18.85
CA LEU A 112 -17.26 1.59 18.45
C LEU A 112 -17.38 3.01 19.01
N GLU A 113 -16.91 3.27 20.23
CA GLU A 113 -16.93 4.62 20.78
C GLU A 113 -15.91 5.43 19.99
N ASN A 114 -16.37 6.15 18.98
CA ASN A 114 -15.53 6.91 18.05
C ASN A 114 -14.51 7.79 18.79
N GLU A 115 -14.86 8.27 19.99
CA GLU A 115 -13.98 9.07 20.84
C GLU A 115 -12.81 8.27 21.43
N ALA A 116 -13.06 7.05 21.92
CA ALA A 116 -11.99 6.19 22.43
C ALA A 116 -10.97 5.85 21.33
N ILE A 117 -11.47 5.44 20.15
CA ILE A 117 -10.63 5.12 18.99
C ILE A 117 -9.83 6.35 18.55
N TRP A 118 -10.44 7.53 18.58
CA TRP A 118 -9.77 8.78 18.22
C TRP A 118 -8.67 9.17 19.18
N GLU A 119 -8.89 9.05 20.49
CA GLU A 119 -7.86 9.33 21.48
C GLU A 119 -6.68 8.35 21.35
N GLU A 120 -6.93 7.07 21.06
CA GLU A 120 -5.87 6.12 20.70
C GLU A 120 -5.08 6.54 19.45
N ILE A 121 -5.77 6.97 18.38
CA ILE A 121 -5.13 7.46 17.16
C ILE A 121 -4.21 8.64 17.48
N ARG A 122 -4.63 9.56 18.34
CA ARG A 122 -3.83 10.72 18.75
C ARG A 122 -2.61 10.33 19.60
N LEU A 123 -2.71 9.26 20.38
CA LEU A 123 -1.57 8.69 21.10
C LEU A 123 -0.54 8.07 20.14
N VAL A 124 -0.99 7.32 19.14
CA VAL A 124 -0.12 6.69 18.14
C VAL A 124 0.48 7.74 17.19
N ARG A 125 -0.29 8.77 16.85
CA ARG A 125 0.04 9.73 15.81
C ARG A 125 -0.30 11.17 16.24
N PRO A 126 0.53 11.78 17.13
CA PRO A 126 0.21 13.06 17.76
C PRO A 126 0.11 14.26 16.83
N ASP A 127 0.76 14.20 15.67
CA ASP A 127 0.72 15.25 14.64
C ASP A 127 -0.54 15.13 13.74
N ILE A 128 -1.57 14.38 14.15
CA ILE A 128 -2.79 14.22 13.37
C ILE A 128 -3.68 15.46 13.30
N PRO A 129 -3.98 15.97 12.08
CA PRO A 129 -4.90 17.09 11.94
C PRO A 129 -6.27 16.71 12.48
N ALA A 130 -6.88 17.60 13.28
CA ALA A 130 -8.21 17.39 13.85
C ALA A 130 -9.29 17.13 12.79
N MET A 131 -9.13 17.70 11.58
CA MET A 131 -10.03 17.44 10.44
C MET A 131 -10.10 15.97 10.03
N MET A 132 -9.08 15.16 10.34
CA MET A 132 -9.10 13.72 10.05
C MET A 132 -10.11 12.96 10.91
N ARG A 133 -10.68 13.57 11.96
CA ARG A 133 -11.79 12.97 12.70
C ARG A 133 -12.99 12.69 11.81
N VAL A 134 -13.27 13.58 10.85
CA VAL A 134 -14.35 13.38 9.88
C VAL A 134 -14.14 12.09 9.08
N TYR A 135 -12.89 11.79 8.69
CA TYR A 135 -12.56 10.55 7.99
C TYR A 135 -12.77 9.30 8.88
N LEU A 136 -12.43 9.36 10.17
CA LEU A 136 -12.72 8.29 11.14
C LEU A 136 -14.24 8.03 11.21
N ASP A 137 -15.03 9.07 11.42
CA ASP A 137 -16.49 8.95 11.55
C ASP A 137 -17.12 8.40 10.25
N GLU A 138 -16.65 8.84 9.09
CA GLU A 138 -17.07 8.29 7.78
C GLU A 138 -16.76 6.80 7.64
N CYS A 139 -15.57 6.36 8.11
CA CYS A 139 -15.17 4.97 8.03
C CYS A 139 -15.98 4.08 8.96
N ILE A 140 -16.25 4.52 10.20
CA ILE A 140 -17.08 3.79 11.17
C ILE A 140 -18.50 3.66 10.63
N THR A 141 -19.09 4.77 10.17
CA THR A 141 -20.43 4.77 9.57
C THR A 141 -20.52 3.81 8.38
N ALA A 142 -19.50 3.80 7.50
CA ALA A 142 -19.47 2.91 6.35
C ALA A 142 -19.37 1.43 6.75
N TRP A 143 -18.68 1.13 7.84
CA TRP A 143 -18.54 -0.23 8.36
C TRP A 143 -19.85 -0.73 8.99
N GLU A 144 -20.47 0.08 9.86
CA GLU A 144 -21.74 -0.25 10.51
C GLU A 144 -22.89 -0.42 9.51
N GLY A 145 -22.89 0.38 8.43
CA GLY A 145 -23.86 0.27 7.35
C GLY A 145 -23.51 -0.77 6.27
N GLY A 146 -22.37 -1.45 6.39
CA GLY A 146 -21.90 -2.44 5.42
C GLY A 146 -22.46 -3.84 5.69
N ASP A 147 -22.53 -4.67 4.64
CA ASP A 147 -22.93 -6.09 4.75
C ASP A 147 -21.80 -7.01 5.26
N ALA A 148 -20.64 -6.45 5.62
CA ALA A 148 -19.44 -7.22 5.91
C ALA A 148 -19.24 -7.41 7.42
N SER A 149 -19.55 -8.60 7.94
CA SER A 149 -19.00 -9.07 9.22
C SER A 149 -17.56 -9.52 8.99
N LEU A 150 -16.62 -9.04 9.80
CA LEU A 150 -15.25 -9.54 9.77
C LEU A 150 -15.08 -10.56 10.90
N ASP A 151 -14.46 -11.67 10.54
CA ASP A 151 -14.11 -12.70 11.51
C ASP A 151 -13.11 -12.13 12.52
N VAL A 152 -13.14 -12.56 13.78
CA VAL A 152 -12.10 -12.15 14.75
C VAL A 152 -10.76 -12.74 14.32
N PRO A 153 -9.72 -11.92 14.09
CA PRO A 153 -8.40 -12.43 13.77
C PRO A 153 -7.76 -13.11 14.98
N VAL A 154 -7.09 -14.24 14.76
CA VAL A 154 -6.31 -14.93 15.80
C VAL A 154 -4.96 -14.28 16.05
N ALA A 155 -4.49 -13.48 15.09
CA ALA A 155 -3.31 -12.66 15.26
C ALA A 155 -3.36 -11.42 14.37
N VAL A 156 -2.72 -10.35 14.83
CA VAL A 156 -2.63 -9.08 14.11
C VAL A 156 -1.16 -8.67 13.95
N ASP A 157 -0.86 -7.87 12.93
CA ASP A 157 0.47 -7.26 12.76
C ASP A 157 1.65 -8.25 12.66
N ILE A 158 1.42 -9.42 12.04
CA ILE A 158 2.42 -10.48 11.94
C ILE A 158 3.52 -10.15 10.93
N ALA A 159 4.76 -10.10 11.41
CA ALA A 159 5.93 -9.96 10.55
C ALA A 159 6.17 -11.26 9.76
N VAL A 160 6.38 -11.11 8.45
CA VAL A 160 6.65 -12.23 7.54
C VAL A 160 7.86 -11.93 6.67
N ALA A 161 8.59 -12.98 6.34
CA ALA A 161 9.71 -12.90 5.42
C ALA A 161 9.91 -14.21 4.67
N ASN A 162 10.37 -14.10 3.42
CA ASN A 162 10.78 -15.22 2.60
C ASN A 162 12.23 -15.03 2.20
N LYS A 163 13.13 -15.87 2.73
CA LYS A 163 14.57 -15.84 2.49
C LYS A 163 14.92 -16.13 1.04
N LYS A 164 14.22 -17.09 0.42
CA LYS A 164 14.49 -17.51 -0.95
C LYS A 164 14.30 -16.35 -1.95
N TYR A 165 13.26 -15.55 -1.77
CA TYR A 165 12.95 -14.43 -2.65
C TYR A 165 13.42 -13.07 -2.12
N GLY A 166 13.94 -13.01 -0.90
CA GLY A 166 14.36 -11.76 -0.26
C GLY A 166 13.20 -10.78 -0.10
N ILE A 167 12.02 -11.26 0.30
CA ILE A 167 10.81 -10.44 0.50
C ILE A 167 10.50 -10.37 2.00
N SER A 168 10.06 -9.21 2.49
CA SER A 168 9.55 -9.07 3.85
C SER A 168 8.30 -8.18 3.91
N GLY A 169 7.52 -8.30 4.97
CA GLY A 169 6.36 -7.44 5.20
C GLY A 169 5.73 -7.68 6.56
N ARG A 170 4.61 -6.99 6.78
CA ARG A 170 3.73 -7.20 7.93
C ARG A 170 2.32 -7.46 7.43
N ILE A 171 1.76 -8.60 7.79
CA ILE A 171 0.36 -8.96 7.50
C ILE A 171 -0.51 -8.28 8.56
N ASP A 172 -1.59 -7.63 8.14
CA ASP A 172 -2.46 -6.89 9.06
C ASP A 172 -3.24 -7.87 9.96
N TRP A 173 -3.80 -8.94 9.38
CA TRP A 173 -4.57 -9.96 10.11
C TRP A 173 -4.30 -11.39 9.66
N VAL A 174 -4.36 -12.31 10.62
CA VAL A 174 -4.37 -13.76 10.41
C VAL A 174 -5.62 -14.35 11.07
N PHE A 175 -6.32 -15.22 10.36
CA PHE A 175 -7.54 -15.89 10.79
C PHE A 175 -7.34 -17.41 10.93
N ASP A 176 -8.18 -18.07 11.70
CA ASP A 176 -8.21 -19.53 11.84
C ASP A 176 -8.96 -20.26 10.72
N ARG A 177 -9.58 -19.51 9.80
CA ARG A 177 -10.33 -20.02 8.65
C ARG A 177 -9.85 -19.44 7.33
N ASP A 178 -9.94 -20.25 6.28
CA ASP A 178 -9.65 -19.80 4.92
C ASP A 178 -10.61 -18.66 4.50
N PRO A 179 -10.12 -17.57 3.87
CA PRO A 179 -8.72 -17.26 3.58
C PRO A 179 -7.89 -16.70 4.75
N VAL A 180 -6.88 -17.43 5.21
CA VAL A 180 -6.12 -17.18 6.46
C VAL A 180 -5.53 -15.78 6.60
N ILE A 181 -5.24 -15.08 5.50
CA ILE A 181 -4.61 -13.75 5.52
C ILE A 181 -5.64 -12.66 5.23
N GLY A 182 -5.62 -11.61 6.06
CA GLY A 182 -6.30 -10.34 5.84
C GLY A 182 -5.34 -9.19 5.57
N ILE A 183 -5.72 -8.33 4.62
CA ILE A 183 -5.03 -7.09 4.29
C ILE A 183 -6.00 -5.93 4.44
N LEU A 184 -5.58 -4.94 5.22
CA LEU A 184 -6.30 -3.71 5.43
C LEU A 184 -5.97 -2.67 4.36
N ARG A 185 -7.00 -1.98 3.88
CA ARG A 185 -6.90 -0.89 2.90
C ARG A 185 -7.58 0.36 3.44
N ALA A 186 -6.81 1.45 3.44
CA ALA A 186 -7.29 2.81 3.71
C ALA A 186 -7.82 3.53 2.45
N THR A 187 -7.98 2.80 1.35
CA THR A 187 -8.59 3.30 0.11
C THR A 187 -10.00 2.76 0.01
N ARG A 188 -10.90 3.48 -0.66
CA ARG A 188 -12.23 2.96 -0.97
C ARG A 188 -12.15 1.71 -1.87
N ALA A 189 -13.12 0.82 -1.72
CA ALA A 189 -13.27 -0.33 -2.59
C ALA A 189 -13.55 0.14 -4.03
N PRO A 190 -13.00 -0.54 -5.06
CA PRO A 190 -13.44 -0.29 -6.43
C PRO A 190 -14.90 -0.74 -6.59
N THR A 191 -15.64 -0.23 -7.58
CA THR A 191 -17.01 -0.67 -7.83
C THR A 191 -17.10 -2.19 -7.97
N TYR A 192 -16.17 -2.79 -8.73
CA TYR A 192 -16.09 -4.23 -8.95
C TYR A 192 -14.67 -4.77 -8.73
N GLY A 193 -14.58 -6.03 -8.28
CA GLY A 193 -13.30 -6.75 -8.18
C GLY A 193 -12.36 -6.23 -7.09
N VAL A 194 -11.06 -6.24 -7.34
CA VAL A 194 -10.04 -5.79 -6.38
C VAL A 194 -8.99 -4.98 -7.14
N TRP A 195 -8.47 -3.91 -6.54
CA TRP A 195 -7.44 -3.10 -7.18
C TRP A 195 -6.25 -3.97 -7.60
N ARG A 196 -5.69 -3.72 -8.79
CA ARG A 196 -4.54 -4.48 -9.31
C ARG A 196 -3.37 -4.51 -8.31
N GLN A 197 -3.13 -3.39 -7.63
CA GLN A 197 -2.08 -3.25 -6.61
C GLN A 197 -2.32 -4.17 -5.41
N ASP A 198 -3.58 -4.34 -5.00
CA ASP A 198 -3.97 -5.17 -3.86
C ASP A 198 -3.85 -6.66 -4.21
N ARG A 199 -4.10 -7.03 -5.47
CA ARG A 199 -3.81 -8.39 -5.99
C ARG A 199 -2.32 -8.73 -5.95
N ILE A 200 -1.47 -7.77 -6.32
CA ILE A 200 -0.01 -7.93 -6.25
C ILE A 200 0.43 -8.00 -4.78
N ARG A 201 -0.16 -7.18 -3.90
CA ARG A 201 0.08 -7.23 -2.45
C ARG A 201 -0.29 -8.59 -1.86
N ALA A 202 -1.46 -9.11 -2.20
CA ALA A 202 -1.91 -10.45 -1.80
C ALA A 202 -0.94 -11.54 -2.28
N ALA A 203 -0.50 -11.49 -3.54
CA ALA A 203 0.50 -12.43 -4.07
C ALA A 203 1.82 -12.36 -3.28
N ALA A 204 2.25 -11.16 -2.91
CA ALA A 204 3.49 -10.93 -2.18
C ALA A 204 3.43 -11.45 -0.74
N TYR A 205 2.31 -11.24 -0.04
CA TYR A 205 2.13 -11.74 1.32
C TYR A 205 1.97 -13.26 1.37
N LEU A 206 1.23 -13.87 0.43
CA LEU A 206 1.19 -15.33 0.33
C LEU A 206 2.60 -15.90 0.16
N LEU A 207 3.39 -15.32 -0.74
CA LEU A 207 4.78 -15.75 -0.95
C LEU A 207 5.66 -15.51 0.27
N ALA A 208 5.48 -14.38 0.97
CA ALA A 208 6.22 -14.07 2.19
C ALA A 208 5.86 -15.02 3.35
N ALA A 209 4.61 -15.48 3.42
CA ALA A 209 4.11 -16.38 4.45
C ALA A 209 4.40 -17.87 4.19
N GLU A 210 4.95 -18.26 3.02
CA GLU A 210 5.31 -19.65 2.73
C GLU A 210 6.33 -20.24 3.73
N GLU A 211 7.20 -19.41 4.32
CA GLU A 211 8.20 -19.84 5.31
C GLU A 211 7.67 -19.84 6.75
N MET A 212 6.43 -19.38 6.99
CA MET A 212 5.85 -19.24 8.34
C MET A 212 5.01 -20.46 8.71
N GLN A 213 5.57 -21.37 9.51
CA GLN A 213 4.92 -22.63 9.89
C GLN A 213 3.55 -22.43 10.55
N GLU A 214 3.41 -21.41 11.40
CA GLU A 214 2.15 -21.07 12.07
C GLU A 214 1.04 -20.73 11.06
N ILE A 215 1.35 -19.88 10.08
CA ILE A 215 0.40 -19.52 9.02
C ILE A 215 0.10 -20.73 8.11
N GLN A 216 1.11 -21.56 7.81
CA GLN A 216 0.92 -22.78 7.01
C GLN A 216 0.05 -23.83 7.72
N ALA A 217 0.16 -23.93 9.05
CA ALA A 217 -0.67 -24.83 9.85
C ALA A 217 -2.15 -24.42 9.82
N LEU A 218 -2.43 -23.12 9.85
CA LEU A 218 -3.81 -22.58 9.72
C LEU A 218 -4.37 -22.74 8.29
N ALA A 219 -3.51 -22.69 7.27
CA ALA A 219 -3.92 -22.76 5.87
C ALA A 219 -4.21 -24.19 5.36
N SER A 220 -3.94 -25.23 6.15
CA SER A 220 -4.10 -26.63 5.74
C SER A 220 -5.34 -27.24 6.39
N PRO A 221 -6.37 -27.68 5.63
CA PRO A 221 -7.36 -28.59 6.19
C PRO A 221 -6.68 -29.92 6.53
N ALA A 222 -7.03 -30.49 7.67
CA ALA A 222 -6.54 -31.76 8.22
C ALA A 222 -6.97 -32.99 7.41
N GLU A 223 -6.76 -33.00 6.08
CA GLU A 223 -6.98 -34.18 5.25
C GLU A 223 -5.65 -34.94 5.08
N PRO A 224 -5.57 -36.22 5.49
CA PRO A 224 -4.36 -37.02 5.33
C PRO A 224 -4.08 -37.23 3.84
N VAL A 225 -2.98 -36.64 3.37
CA VAL A 225 -2.48 -36.83 2.01
C VAL A 225 -2.03 -38.30 1.86
N SER A 226 -2.82 -39.10 1.14
CA SER A 226 -2.41 -40.43 0.68
C SER A 226 -1.04 -40.35 0.00
N ALA A 227 -0.09 -41.12 0.53
CA ALA A 227 1.31 -41.12 0.13
C ALA A 227 1.46 -41.33 -1.39
N GLY A 228 1.88 -40.27 -2.10
CA GLY A 228 2.06 -40.29 -3.55
C GLY A 228 2.67 -39.01 -4.12
N PHE A 229 3.99 -38.84 -3.93
CA PHE A 229 4.93 -38.07 -4.77
C PHE A 229 4.70 -36.59 -5.14
N LEU A 230 3.71 -35.88 -4.59
CA LEU A 230 3.67 -34.43 -4.68
C LEU A 230 3.46 -33.86 -3.27
N LYS A 231 4.44 -33.08 -2.78
CA LYS A 231 4.23 -32.26 -1.58
C LYS A 231 2.92 -31.48 -1.79
N PRO A 232 1.99 -31.44 -0.82
CA PRO A 232 0.82 -30.58 -0.91
C PRO A 232 1.34 -29.16 -1.13
N GLN A 233 1.16 -28.63 -2.34
CA GLN A 233 1.34 -27.20 -2.55
C GLN A 233 0.14 -26.52 -1.88
N PRO A 234 0.35 -25.47 -1.06
CA PRO A 234 -0.75 -24.70 -0.53
C PRO A 234 -1.63 -24.25 -1.70
N ARG A 235 -2.80 -24.90 -1.82
CA ARG A 235 -3.73 -24.72 -2.91
C ARG A 235 -4.30 -23.32 -2.79
N GLN A 236 -3.86 -22.41 -3.65
CA GLN A 236 -4.60 -21.20 -4.03
C GLN A 236 -5.28 -20.46 -2.86
N SER A 237 -4.58 -20.27 -1.74
CA SER A 237 -5.14 -19.57 -0.59
C SER A 237 -5.58 -18.18 -1.03
N GLY A 238 -6.85 -17.87 -0.81
CA GLY A 238 -7.36 -16.52 -1.01
C GLY A 238 -6.70 -15.56 -0.02
N VAL A 239 -6.95 -14.28 -0.20
CA VAL A 239 -6.61 -13.24 0.77
C VAL A 239 -7.83 -12.34 0.92
N ARG A 240 -8.22 -12.05 2.16
CA ARG A 240 -9.26 -11.08 2.48
C ARG A 240 -8.68 -9.67 2.31
N ILE A 241 -9.30 -8.85 1.47
CA ILE A 241 -8.98 -7.43 1.32
C ILE A 241 -10.11 -6.63 1.96
N VAL A 242 -9.79 -5.90 3.00
CA VAL A 242 -10.75 -5.15 3.81
C VAL A 242 -10.59 -3.66 3.50
N TYR A 243 -11.60 -3.07 2.88
CA TYR A 243 -11.65 -1.65 2.54
C TYR A 243 -12.41 -0.91 3.64
N ILE A 244 -11.69 -0.45 4.65
CA ILE A 244 -12.26 0.22 5.83
C ILE A 244 -13.13 1.42 5.43
N PRO A 245 -12.72 2.32 4.51
CA PRO A 245 -13.53 3.49 4.14
C PRO A 245 -14.78 3.16 3.32
N SER A 246 -15.05 1.88 3.08
CA SER A 246 -16.22 1.42 2.34
C SER A 246 -17.02 0.36 3.08
N GLY A 247 -16.57 -0.13 4.24
CA GLY A 247 -17.23 -1.23 4.93
C GLY A 247 -17.28 -2.52 4.11
N VAL A 248 -16.31 -2.75 3.20
CA VAL A 248 -16.37 -3.84 2.22
C VAL A 248 -15.20 -4.78 2.39
N VAL A 249 -15.50 -6.08 2.50
CA VAL A 249 -14.52 -7.17 2.47
C VAL A 249 -14.61 -7.90 1.12
N ARG A 250 -13.47 -8.15 0.48
CA ARG A 250 -13.39 -8.93 -0.76
C ARG A 250 -12.30 -9.97 -0.68
N THR A 251 -12.62 -11.21 -1.02
CA THR A 251 -11.63 -12.28 -1.15
C THR A 251 -11.01 -12.25 -2.54
N VAL A 252 -9.68 -12.37 -2.60
CA VAL A 252 -8.95 -12.50 -3.86
C VAL A 252 -7.97 -13.65 -3.83
N THR A 253 -7.99 -14.47 -4.89
CA THR A 253 -6.98 -15.48 -5.13
C THR A 253 -6.01 -14.97 -6.20
N PRO A 254 -4.74 -14.69 -5.86
CA PRO A 254 -3.79 -14.21 -6.84
C PRO A 254 -3.57 -15.20 -7.99
N THR A 255 -3.60 -14.68 -9.21
CA THR A 255 -3.43 -15.45 -10.46
C THR A 255 -1.96 -15.60 -10.84
N ALA A 256 -1.68 -16.40 -11.88
CA ALA A 256 -0.34 -16.49 -12.45
C ALA A 256 0.15 -15.13 -12.99
N THR A 257 -0.74 -14.30 -13.52
CA THR A 257 -0.40 -12.95 -14.00
C THR A 257 0.04 -12.05 -12.85
N ASP A 258 -0.67 -12.08 -11.71
CA ASP A 258 -0.32 -11.31 -10.52
C ASP A 258 1.08 -11.71 -10.01
N ARG A 259 1.36 -13.02 -9.96
CA ARG A 259 2.68 -13.56 -9.56
C ARG A 259 3.80 -13.15 -10.53
N ARG A 260 3.55 -13.14 -11.84
CA ARG A 260 4.54 -12.67 -12.83
C ARG A 260 4.87 -11.18 -12.64
N VAL A 261 3.85 -10.35 -12.39
CA VAL A 261 4.04 -8.92 -12.12
C VAL A 261 4.84 -8.71 -10.83
N LEU A 262 4.55 -9.49 -9.78
CA LEU A 262 5.32 -9.48 -8.54
C LEU A 262 6.80 -9.81 -8.77
N LEU A 263 7.10 -10.90 -9.50
CA LEU A 263 8.48 -11.32 -9.78
C LEU A 263 9.24 -10.29 -10.63
N ASP A 264 8.57 -9.65 -11.58
CA ASP A 264 9.13 -8.53 -12.34
C ASP A 264 9.41 -7.32 -11.44
N ALA A 265 8.47 -6.97 -10.55
CA ALA A 265 8.67 -5.90 -9.57
C ALA A 265 9.84 -6.20 -8.62
N LEU A 266 10.02 -7.45 -8.19
CA LEU A 266 11.15 -7.87 -7.36
C LEU A 266 12.50 -7.64 -8.07
N LYS A 267 12.61 -8.04 -9.34
CA LYS A 267 13.82 -7.82 -10.15
C LYS A 267 14.12 -6.33 -10.30
N LYS A 268 13.09 -5.52 -10.60
CA LYS A 268 13.23 -4.06 -10.74
C LYS A 268 13.62 -3.40 -9.41
N ALA A 269 13.03 -3.82 -8.30
CA ALA A 269 13.36 -3.31 -6.97
C ALA A 269 14.82 -3.61 -6.62
N ALA A 270 15.27 -4.85 -6.82
CA ALA A 270 16.67 -5.22 -6.59
C ALA A 270 17.65 -4.40 -7.47
N ALA A 271 17.31 -4.16 -8.73
CA ALA A 271 18.09 -3.29 -9.61
C ALA A 271 18.17 -1.84 -9.09
N ILE A 272 17.05 -1.29 -8.62
CA ILE A 272 17.00 0.06 -8.02
C ILE A 272 17.89 0.16 -6.79
N TYR A 273 17.88 -0.85 -5.91
CA TYR A 273 18.72 -0.87 -4.71
C TYR A 273 20.21 -0.98 -5.04
N ARG A 274 20.58 -1.65 -6.14
CA ARG A 274 21.94 -1.61 -6.70
C ARG A 274 22.31 -0.28 -7.38
N GLY A 275 21.42 0.71 -7.37
CA GLY A 275 21.63 2.02 -7.97
C GLY A 275 21.29 2.12 -9.45
N GLU A 276 20.75 1.06 -10.07
CA GLU A 276 20.34 1.08 -11.47
C GLU A 276 19.14 2.01 -11.65
N THR A 277 19.20 2.86 -12.69
CA THR A 277 18.07 3.75 -13.01
C THR A 277 17.03 2.99 -13.83
N PRO A 278 15.79 2.87 -13.35
CA PRO A 278 14.74 2.18 -14.09
C PRO A 278 14.20 3.03 -15.23
N ARG A 279 13.57 2.38 -16.21
CA ARG A 279 12.82 3.05 -17.26
C ARG A 279 11.41 3.40 -16.77
N LYS A 280 10.89 4.53 -17.25
CA LYS A 280 9.50 4.96 -17.00
C LYS A 280 8.54 3.98 -17.72
N PRO A 281 7.54 3.41 -17.04
CA PRO A 281 6.52 2.59 -17.69
C PRO A 281 5.58 3.48 -18.53
N PRO A 282 5.02 2.95 -19.63
CA PRO A 282 4.17 3.71 -20.54
C PRO A 282 2.85 4.16 -19.86
N ASP A 283 2.34 3.36 -18.94
CA ASP A 283 1.09 3.55 -18.19
C ASP A 283 1.30 4.17 -16.80
N ALA A 284 2.41 4.89 -16.59
CA ALA A 284 2.70 5.53 -15.32
C ALA A 284 1.65 6.63 -14.98
N PRO A 285 1.03 6.61 -13.78
CA PRO A 285 0.07 7.64 -13.36
C PRO A 285 0.78 8.95 -13.00
N CYS A 286 1.17 9.73 -14.01
CA CYS A 286 2.06 10.87 -13.86
C CYS A 286 1.38 12.14 -13.39
N GLU A 287 0.11 12.32 -13.73
CA GLU A 287 -0.64 13.59 -13.56
C GLU A 287 -0.62 14.10 -12.11
N ARG A 288 -0.64 13.18 -11.14
CA ARG A 288 -0.65 13.49 -9.70
C ARG A 288 0.57 12.94 -8.97
N CYS A 289 1.66 12.67 -9.71
CA CYS A 289 2.88 12.14 -9.12
C CYS A 289 3.64 13.23 -8.36
N PRO A 290 3.93 13.07 -7.06
CA PRO A 290 4.71 14.06 -6.29
C PRO A 290 6.13 14.29 -6.82
N LYS A 291 6.63 13.36 -7.64
CA LYS A 291 7.96 13.42 -8.26
C LYS A 291 7.91 13.77 -9.75
N HIS A 292 6.80 14.30 -10.24
CA HIS A 292 6.60 14.62 -11.66
C HIS A 292 7.70 15.54 -12.19
N GLU A 293 7.99 16.63 -11.49
CA GLU A 293 9.02 17.61 -11.89
C GLU A 293 10.42 17.00 -11.92
N ASN A 294 10.80 16.28 -10.86
CA ASN A 294 12.07 15.56 -10.77
C ASN A 294 12.22 14.51 -11.89
N CYS A 295 11.12 13.85 -12.26
CA CYS A 295 11.11 12.87 -13.33
C CYS A 295 11.34 13.54 -14.70
N ILE A 296 10.69 14.68 -14.98
CA ILE A 296 10.86 15.43 -16.23
C ILE A 296 12.28 16.00 -16.33
N ALA A 297 12.80 16.59 -15.25
CA ALA A 297 14.14 17.16 -15.22
C ALA A 297 15.23 16.14 -15.59
N ARG A 298 15.03 14.86 -15.23
CA ARG A 298 15.93 13.76 -15.64
C ARG A 298 15.82 13.40 -17.10
N THR A 299 14.61 13.39 -17.67
CA THR A 299 14.41 13.12 -19.10
C THR A 299 14.90 14.26 -20.01
N ARG A 300 15.01 15.48 -19.47
CA ARG A 300 15.58 16.65 -20.17
C ARG A 300 17.12 16.71 -20.14
N ARG A 301 17.81 15.77 -19.49
CA ARG A 301 19.23 15.59 -19.79
C ARG A 301 19.32 15.08 -21.21
N ASP A 302 19.75 15.94 -22.12
CA ASP A 302 19.97 15.58 -23.52
C ASP A 302 20.70 14.24 -23.57
N PRO A 303 20.28 13.31 -24.44
CA PRO A 303 21.09 12.15 -24.71
C PRO A 303 22.50 12.66 -25.03
N PRO A 304 23.58 12.06 -24.48
CA PRO A 304 24.92 12.47 -24.81
C PRO A 304 25.00 12.51 -26.34
N SER A 305 25.40 13.67 -26.85
CA SER A 305 25.47 13.88 -28.29
C SER A 305 26.31 12.76 -28.92
N LEU A 306 26.13 12.48 -30.21
CA LEU A 306 27.05 11.56 -30.90
C LEU A 306 28.51 11.98 -30.66
N PHE A 307 28.77 13.29 -30.55
CA PHE A 307 30.05 13.85 -30.12
C PHE A 307 30.51 13.38 -28.72
N ASP A 308 29.65 13.45 -27.71
CA ASP A 308 29.97 12.97 -26.36
C ASP A 308 30.25 11.46 -26.30
N ARG A 309 29.66 10.67 -27.19
CA ARG A 309 29.89 9.22 -27.25
C ARG A 309 31.20 8.85 -27.95
N PHE A 310 31.61 9.64 -28.94
CA PHE A 310 32.82 9.36 -29.72
C PHE A 310 34.10 9.95 -29.10
N PHE A 311 34.01 11.07 -28.36
CA PHE A 311 35.20 11.81 -27.92
C PHE A 311 35.52 11.70 -26.41
N LYS A 312 34.78 10.93 -25.62
CA LYS A 312 35.04 10.70 -24.17
C LYS A 312 35.98 9.52 -23.86
N LYS A 313 36.89 9.18 -24.77
CA LYS A 313 38.05 8.33 -24.47
C LYS A 313 39.31 9.19 -24.51
N THR A 314 39.73 9.67 -23.35
CA THR A 314 41.12 10.02 -23.03
C THR A 314 41.30 9.88 -21.54
#